data_AF-A0A8X8KBP8-F1
#
_entry.id   AF-A0A8X8KBP8-F1
#
_cell.length_a   1.000
_cell.length_b   1.000
_cell.length_c   1.000
_cell.angle_alpha   90.00
_cell.angle_beta   90.00
_cell.angle_gamma   90.00
#
_symmetry.space_group_name_H-M   'P 1'
#
loop_
_entity.id
_entity.type
_entity.pdbx_description
1 polymer ?
#
loop_
_entity_poly.entity_id
_entity_poly.type
_entity_poly.pdbx_seq_one_letter_code
_entity_poly.pdbx_strand_id
1 'polypeptide(L)'
;MAKQISGDASYSRVRLAINFLGSMRLAVSLLVLLAIASVIGTVLNQQQPYEDYVLKFGSFWFAVFRDVGLYNVYRTNWYLAIVGFLVLSTSTCLIRNTPRMLREMREPDLVVGSGYDPRGMVNNTELFSPLTVQSASNMVVAVMRGRGYRPKLHESKDGVVVTARKGRYNRLGYILTHAAIIVFCAAALYNADIPVKLDMLTGAVRPENNFHIPLSEVNKKAWLSDNNPAYRGTVTVPEGQSTQVVYELVGNGYLVQPLPFRIMLKRFHVAYYSTGMPKDFISNIVLYNKEGKVLKEANVRVNHPLTYHGVQVFQASFVDGGSLLKMKRYMFNDPGADAVDEQARVGQSINLSGTSYKLKLKGFSLDNVVPADAIESRPGAAHKHINLGPSFTYIAQSKSASSAEFKTYMQPITRDGQSYFVQGVRTAFGTPYQYLFIPTGPNGSIGLFMKYLSALQKQASVSNGESTKRYILHTFKVVVNKYAPSMTTEAEGLYFQSAISAILQLKAYPVPFVVTLTGFDHRWAAGLEVTKWPATVVIYWGCAVLVLGIFILFYLPQRRMSVALRTLTDGTEVIIGGASSRNPYEFTKEFEGFVTRLKSALQSQDDRKENNDG
;
A
#
# COMPACT_ATOMS: atom_id res chain seq x y z
N MET A 1 54.40 38.89 -13.22
CA MET A 1 54.15 38.06 -12.01
C MET A 1 52.66 38.10 -11.64
N ALA A 2 51.77 37.67 -12.55
CA ALA A 2 50.31 37.80 -12.36
C ALA A 2 49.53 36.74 -13.17
N LYS A 3 49.89 35.46 -13.04
CA LYS A 3 49.14 34.35 -13.68
C LYS A 3 49.10 33.08 -12.84
N GLN A 4 49.07 33.21 -11.51
CA GLN A 4 49.12 32.06 -10.59
C GLN A 4 48.25 32.25 -9.32
N ILE A 5 47.09 32.91 -9.42
CA ILE A 5 46.18 33.10 -8.26
C ILE A 5 44.73 32.65 -8.56
N SER A 6 44.32 32.44 -9.81
CA SER A 6 42.94 32.00 -10.12
C SER A 6 42.68 30.50 -9.94
N GLY A 7 43.71 29.69 -9.67
CA GLY A 7 43.58 28.23 -9.51
C GLY A 7 43.09 27.79 -8.13
N ASP A 8 43.40 28.52 -7.05
CA ASP A 8 43.29 28.00 -5.68
C ASP A 8 41.89 28.13 -5.05
N ALA A 9 41.09 29.11 -5.47
CA ALA A 9 39.74 29.34 -4.92
C ALA A 9 38.71 28.26 -5.33
N SER A 10 38.88 27.65 -6.50
CA SER A 10 37.99 26.59 -7.00
C SER A 10 38.19 25.27 -6.24
N TYR A 11 39.45 24.91 -5.95
CA TYR A 11 39.78 23.73 -5.15
C TYR A 11 39.23 23.80 -3.72
N SER A 12 39.13 25.01 -3.15
CA SER A 12 38.56 25.23 -1.81
C SER A 12 37.08 24.87 -1.72
N ARG A 13 36.24 25.35 -2.65
CA ARG A 13 34.78 25.13 -2.61
C ARG A 13 34.38 23.69 -2.87
N VAL A 14 35.03 23.03 -3.84
CA VAL A 14 34.78 21.61 -4.16
C VAL A 14 35.18 20.72 -2.98
N ARG A 15 36.32 20.99 -2.34
CA ARG A 15 36.78 20.24 -1.17
C ARG A 15 35.86 20.45 0.04
N LEU A 16 35.36 21.66 0.24
CA LEU A 16 34.37 21.95 1.29
C LEU A 16 33.06 21.19 1.05
N ALA A 17 32.56 21.17 -0.19
CA ALA A 17 31.36 20.44 -0.58
C ALA A 17 31.52 18.92 -0.39
N ILE A 18 32.66 18.35 -0.80
CA ILE A 18 32.96 16.92 -0.58
C ILE A 18 33.05 16.58 0.91
N ASN A 19 33.63 17.46 1.73
CA ASN A 19 33.69 17.27 3.19
C ASN A 19 32.30 17.34 3.84
N PHE A 20 31.44 18.25 3.38
CA PHE A 20 30.06 18.36 3.85
C PHE A 20 29.23 17.12 3.47
N LEU A 21 29.27 16.73 2.19
CA LEU A 21 28.60 15.53 1.67
C LEU A 21 29.10 14.25 2.35
N GLY A 22 30.40 14.19 2.68
CA GLY A 22 31.02 13.06 3.37
C GLY A 22 30.82 13.03 4.89
N SER A 23 30.00 13.92 5.48
CA SER A 23 29.83 13.98 6.93
C SER A 23 28.81 12.96 7.46
N MET A 24 29.17 12.25 8.54
CA MET A 24 28.30 11.26 9.17
C MET A 24 27.01 11.90 9.72
N ARG A 25 27.10 13.14 10.23
CA ARG A 25 25.94 13.88 10.76
C ARG A 25 24.90 14.15 9.68
N LEU A 26 25.32 14.57 8.48
CA LEU A 26 24.41 14.80 7.36
C LEU A 26 23.66 13.51 6.98
N ALA A 27 24.39 12.40 6.82
CA ALA A 27 23.80 11.12 6.43
C ALA A 27 22.76 10.64 7.46
N VAL A 28 23.06 10.73 8.76
CA VAL A 28 22.12 10.35 9.83
C VAL A 28 20.89 11.26 9.83
N SER A 29 21.07 12.57 9.69
CA SER A 29 19.94 13.51 9.62
C SER A 29 19.04 13.23 8.42
N LEU A 30 19.61 12.96 7.24
CA LEU A 30 18.84 12.60 6.04
C LEU A 30 18.05 11.31 6.23
N LEU A 31 18.64 10.30 6.90
CA LEU A 31 17.98 9.04 7.17
C LEU A 31 16.80 9.21 8.16
N VAL A 32 16.96 10.02 9.21
CA VAL A 32 15.87 10.34 10.15
C VAL A 32 14.74 11.07 9.44
N LEU A 33 15.06 12.06 8.61
CA LEU A 33 14.07 12.82 7.86
C LEU A 33 13.31 11.93 6.87
N LEU A 34 14.03 11.05 6.16
CA LEU A 34 13.44 10.03 5.29
C LEU A 34 12.51 9.08 6.05
N ALA A 35 12.88 8.68 7.27
CA ALA A 35 12.04 7.82 8.12
C ALA A 35 10.73 8.53 8.49
N ILE A 36 10.78 9.78 8.95
CA ILE A 36 9.59 10.58 9.29
C ILE A 36 8.67 10.72 8.07
N ALA A 37 9.24 11.08 6.92
CA ALA A 37 8.50 11.19 5.66
C ALA A 37 7.80 9.88 5.28
N SER A 38 8.49 8.75 5.45
CA SER A 38 7.96 7.42 5.15
C SER A 38 6.82 7.01 6.07
N VAL A 39 6.87 7.38 7.36
CA VAL A 39 5.76 7.14 8.30
C VAL A 39 4.51 7.90 7.86
N ILE A 40 4.64 9.19 7.50
CA ILE A 40 3.52 10.00 7.03
C ILE A 40 2.89 9.37 5.77
N GLY A 41 3.73 8.97 4.81
CA GLY A 41 3.28 8.31 3.58
C GLY A 41 2.59 6.95 3.79
N THR A 42 2.90 6.26 4.89
CA THR A 42 2.30 4.95 5.22
C THR A 42 0.94 5.10 5.90
N VAL A 43 0.77 6.12 6.73
CA VAL A 43 -0.50 6.36 7.46
C VAL A 43 -1.60 6.90 6.53
N LEU A 44 -1.22 7.70 5.53
CA LEU A 44 -2.15 8.27 4.57
C LEU A 44 -2.28 7.37 3.34
N ASN A 45 -3.49 6.89 3.04
CA ASN A 45 -3.78 6.19 1.78
C ASN A 45 -3.32 7.05 0.61
N GLN A 46 -2.36 6.55 -0.18
CA GLN A 46 -1.74 7.31 -1.27
C GLN A 46 -2.58 7.17 -2.57
N GLN A 47 -2.44 8.15 -3.46
CA GLN A 47 -2.96 8.13 -4.84
C GLN A 47 -4.46 7.81 -4.95
N GLN A 48 -5.29 8.39 -4.07
CA GLN A 48 -6.76 8.34 -4.19
C GLN A 48 -7.28 9.54 -5.00
N PRO A 49 -8.52 9.47 -5.54
CA PRO A 49 -9.21 10.64 -6.05
C PRO A 49 -9.28 11.78 -5.03
N TYR A 50 -9.13 13.02 -5.49
CA TYR A 50 -9.12 14.19 -4.61
C TYR A 50 -10.42 14.39 -3.83
N GLU A 51 -11.55 14.00 -4.40
CA GLU A 51 -12.86 14.07 -3.74
C GLU A 51 -12.88 13.27 -2.43
N ASP A 52 -12.25 12.10 -2.40
CA ASP A 52 -12.17 11.25 -1.20
C ASP A 52 -11.37 11.93 -0.07
N TYR A 53 -10.29 12.64 -0.43
CA TYR A 53 -9.50 13.39 0.55
C TYR A 53 -10.26 14.62 1.08
N VAL A 54 -10.99 15.34 0.22
CA VAL A 54 -11.82 16.48 0.62
C VAL A 54 -12.92 16.02 1.58
N LEU A 55 -13.59 14.91 1.29
CA LEU A 55 -14.62 14.33 2.15
C LEU A 55 -14.07 13.92 3.51
N LYS A 56 -12.83 13.40 3.57
CA LYS A 56 -12.22 12.91 4.80
C LYS A 56 -11.64 14.02 5.69
N PHE A 57 -11.03 15.05 5.09
CA PHE A 57 -10.27 16.07 5.84
C PHE A 57 -10.89 17.47 5.80
N GLY A 58 -11.89 17.71 4.96
CA GLY A 58 -12.43 19.04 4.69
C GLY A 58 -11.50 19.90 3.82
N SER A 59 -12.03 21.01 3.30
CA SER A 59 -11.35 21.83 2.29
C SER A 59 -10.02 22.44 2.76
N PHE A 60 -9.92 22.84 4.04
CA PHE A 60 -8.73 23.48 4.59
C PHE A 60 -7.54 22.52 4.65
N TRP A 61 -7.67 21.41 5.40
CA TRP A 61 -6.61 20.41 5.52
C TRP A 61 -6.29 19.76 4.18
N PHE A 62 -7.30 19.62 3.32
CA PHE A 62 -7.09 19.14 1.97
C PHE A 62 -6.06 20.00 1.22
N ALA A 63 -6.24 21.33 1.23
CA ALA A 63 -5.34 22.26 0.56
C ALA A 63 -3.93 22.22 1.14
N VAL A 64 -3.79 22.22 2.48
CA VAL A 64 -2.48 22.13 3.15
C VAL A 64 -1.72 20.87 2.73
N PHE A 65 -2.38 19.71 2.80
CA PHE A 65 -1.74 18.43 2.44
C PHE A 65 -1.42 18.33 0.96
N ARG A 66 -2.25 18.92 0.09
CA ARG A 66 -2.00 19.02 -1.35
C ARG A 66 -0.74 19.82 -1.64
N ASP A 67 -0.62 21.00 -1.03
CA ASP A 67 0.47 21.93 -1.33
C ASP A 67 1.83 21.39 -0.85
N VAL A 68 1.84 20.61 0.23
CA VAL A 68 3.03 19.86 0.71
C VAL A 68 3.27 18.58 -0.11
N GLY A 69 2.27 18.06 -0.82
CA GLY A 69 2.34 16.85 -1.65
C GLY A 69 2.15 15.53 -0.89
N LEU A 70 1.42 15.54 0.23
CA LEU A 70 1.27 14.36 1.10
C LEU A 70 0.44 13.21 0.50
N TYR A 71 -0.37 13.47 -0.53
CA TYR A 71 -1.15 12.43 -1.21
C TYR A 71 -0.33 11.51 -2.12
N ASN A 72 0.93 11.89 -2.38
CA ASN A 72 1.86 11.10 -3.18
C ASN A 72 3.32 11.30 -2.71
N VAL A 73 3.58 11.09 -1.41
CA VAL A 73 4.85 11.42 -0.72
C VAL A 73 6.07 10.86 -1.45
N TYR A 74 6.03 9.58 -1.82
CA TYR A 74 7.16 8.86 -2.43
C TYR A 74 7.55 9.40 -3.81
N ARG A 75 6.68 10.21 -4.42
CA ARG A 75 6.89 10.87 -5.71
C ARG A 75 6.87 12.39 -5.55
N THR A 76 7.06 12.97 -4.38
CA THR A 76 7.24 14.43 -4.25
C THR A 76 8.67 14.85 -4.54
N ASN A 77 8.87 16.09 -5.00
CA ASN A 77 10.22 16.58 -5.32
C ASN A 77 11.11 16.67 -4.07
N TRP A 78 10.54 17.04 -2.92
CA TRP A 78 11.29 17.10 -1.66
C TRP A 78 11.72 15.70 -1.20
N TYR A 79 10.87 14.68 -1.31
CA TYR A 79 11.21 13.30 -0.96
C TYR A 79 12.34 12.77 -1.84
N LEU A 80 12.24 12.95 -3.16
CA LEU A 80 13.29 12.53 -4.10
C LEU A 80 14.60 13.29 -3.89
N ALA A 81 14.54 14.57 -3.51
CA ALA A 81 15.72 15.34 -3.15
C ALA A 81 16.43 14.73 -1.94
N ILE A 82 15.71 14.38 -0.87
CA ILE A 82 16.29 13.74 0.32
C ILE A 82 16.97 12.42 -0.04
N VAL A 83 16.30 11.56 -0.82
CA VAL A 83 16.86 10.28 -1.27
C VAL A 83 18.09 10.52 -2.16
N GLY A 84 18.04 11.47 -3.09
CA GLY A 84 19.16 11.85 -3.94
C GLY A 84 20.37 12.35 -3.13
N PHE A 85 20.15 13.24 -2.16
CA PHE A 85 21.20 13.71 -1.25
C PHE A 85 21.77 12.58 -0.40
N LEU A 86 20.94 11.66 0.07
CA LEU A 86 21.38 10.49 0.82
C LEU A 86 22.29 9.60 -0.03
N VAL A 87 21.92 9.33 -1.29
CA VAL A 87 22.74 8.58 -2.25
C VAL A 87 24.08 9.27 -2.48
N LEU A 88 24.08 10.59 -2.73
CA LEU A 88 25.31 11.35 -2.95
C LEU A 88 26.22 11.35 -1.72
N SER A 89 25.65 11.56 -0.53
CA SER A 89 26.39 11.57 0.73
C SER A 89 27.01 10.21 1.03
N THR A 90 26.21 9.14 0.99
CA THR A 90 26.67 7.77 1.26
C THR A 90 27.69 7.29 0.22
N SER A 91 27.51 7.65 -1.06
CA SER A 91 28.49 7.38 -2.12
C SER A 91 29.81 8.09 -1.87
N THR A 92 29.78 9.36 -1.47
CA THR A 92 30.98 10.14 -1.15
C THR A 92 31.74 9.51 0.02
N CYS A 93 31.02 9.14 1.09
CA CYS A 93 31.58 8.42 2.23
C CYS A 93 32.24 7.09 1.80
N LEU A 94 31.55 6.31 0.97
CA LEU A 94 32.03 5.02 0.50
C LEU A 94 33.30 5.17 -0.35
N ILE A 95 33.28 6.05 -1.35
CA ILE A 95 34.40 6.27 -2.27
C ILE A 95 35.64 6.77 -1.52
N ARG A 96 35.47 7.67 -0.55
CA ARG A 96 36.60 8.22 0.23
C ARG A 96 37.23 7.20 1.17
N ASN A 97 36.43 6.35 1.81
CA ASN A 97 36.90 5.44 2.85
C ASN A 97 37.35 4.08 2.29
N THR A 98 36.75 3.62 1.18
CA THR A 98 37.01 2.29 0.61
C THR A 98 38.49 2.04 0.29
N PRO A 99 39.25 2.95 -0.36
CA PRO A 99 40.65 2.70 -0.70
C PRO A 99 41.52 2.43 0.53
N ARG A 100 41.35 3.23 1.59
CA ARG A 100 42.04 3.04 2.86
C ARG A 100 41.66 1.71 3.51
N MET A 101 40.37 1.37 3.53
CA MET A 101 39.89 0.11 4.11
C MET A 101 40.42 -1.10 3.33
N LEU A 102 40.44 -1.05 2.00
CA LEU A 102 41.03 -2.09 1.15
C LEU A 102 42.53 -2.24 1.40
N ARG A 103 43.25 -1.12 1.58
CA ARG A 103 44.67 -1.12 1.94
C ARG A 103 44.89 -1.76 3.32
N GLU A 104 44.14 -1.38 4.36
CA GLU A 104 44.21 -1.97 5.71
C GLU A 104 43.88 -3.49 5.77
N MET A 105 43.16 -4.01 4.76
CA MET A 105 42.87 -5.45 4.62
C MET A 105 43.97 -6.21 3.88
N ARG A 106 44.70 -5.53 2.99
CA ARG A 106 45.80 -6.09 2.19
C ARG A 106 47.15 -5.95 2.88
N GLU A 107 47.32 -4.90 3.70
CA GLU A 107 48.56 -4.65 4.42
C GLU A 107 48.86 -5.82 5.38
N PRO A 108 50.11 -6.33 5.36
CA PRO A 108 50.56 -7.35 6.29
C PRO A 108 50.46 -6.85 7.74
N ASP A 109 50.31 -7.79 8.69
CA ASP A 109 50.15 -7.49 10.13
C ASP A 109 51.15 -6.46 10.67
N LEU A 110 50.75 -5.79 11.78
CA LEU A 110 51.48 -4.72 12.47
C LEU A 110 53.00 -4.88 12.34
N VAL A 111 53.64 -4.00 11.57
CA VAL A 111 55.10 -3.86 11.63
C VAL A 111 55.41 -3.24 12.98
N VAL A 112 55.89 -4.07 13.88
CA VAL A 112 56.20 -3.67 15.23
C VAL A 112 57.64 -3.16 15.28
N GLY A 113 57.83 -1.90 15.67
CA GLY A 113 59.16 -1.31 15.87
C GLY A 113 59.86 -1.82 17.13
N SER A 114 61.16 -1.52 17.28
CA SER A 114 61.90 -1.78 18.51
C SER A 114 61.25 -1.04 19.69
N GLY A 115 60.90 -1.76 20.76
CA GLY A 115 60.28 -1.18 21.97
C GLY A 115 58.75 -1.28 22.07
N TYR A 116 58.07 -2.05 21.21
CA TYR A 116 56.63 -2.28 21.37
C TYR A 116 56.29 -3.09 22.61
N ASP A 117 55.28 -2.62 23.34
CA ASP A 117 54.80 -3.25 24.57
C ASP A 117 53.31 -3.61 24.48
N PRO A 118 52.95 -4.92 24.53
CA PRO A 118 51.57 -5.39 24.54
C PRO A 118 50.74 -4.94 25.76
N ARG A 119 51.36 -4.45 26.85
CA ARG A 119 50.66 -3.95 28.05
C ARG A 119 49.65 -2.83 27.76
N GLY A 120 49.86 -2.06 26.69
CA GLY A 120 48.93 -1.00 26.27
C GLY A 120 47.62 -1.49 25.65
N MET A 121 47.45 -2.81 25.46
CA MET A 121 46.22 -3.39 24.93
C MET A 121 45.16 -3.58 26.03
N VAL A 122 43.90 -3.54 25.62
CA VAL A 122 42.73 -3.59 26.52
C VAL A 122 42.79 -4.81 27.45
N ASN A 123 43.07 -5.99 26.90
CA ASN A 123 43.38 -7.17 27.69
C ASN A 123 44.89 -7.36 27.64
N ASN A 124 45.52 -7.48 28.81
CA ASN A 124 46.93 -7.78 28.91
C ASN A 124 47.21 -8.67 30.13
N THR A 125 48.30 -9.42 30.07
CA THR A 125 48.81 -10.21 31.20
C THR A 125 50.28 -10.49 31.01
N GLU A 126 50.93 -10.88 32.10
CA GLU A 126 52.35 -11.20 32.13
C GLU A 126 52.54 -12.59 32.72
N LEU A 127 53.40 -13.37 32.08
CA LEU A 127 53.79 -14.69 32.54
C LEU A 127 55.31 -14.78 32.55
N PHE A 128 55.82 -15.63 33.41
CA PHE A 128 57.21 -16.06 33.39
C PHE A 128 57.30 -17.44 32.74
N SER A 129 58.34 -17.65 31.94
CA SER A 129 58.66 -18.94 31.32
C SER A 129 60.13 -19.29 31.53
N PRO A 130 60.47 -20.47 32.05
CA PRO A 130 61.85 -20.93 32.20
C PRO A 130 62.51 -21.28 30.84
N LEU A 131 61.70 -21.46 29.79
CA LEU A 131 62.18 -21.70 28.42
C LEU A 131 62.94 -20.50 27.85
N THR A 132 63.86 -20.77 26.91
CA THR A 132 64.53 -19.72 26.11
C THR A 132 63.53 -18.97 25.22
N VAL A 133 63.83 -17.71 24.87
CA VAL A 133 63.00 -16.87 23.99
C VAL A 133 62.62 -17.58 22.69
N GLN A 134 63.55 -18.36 22.12
CA GLN A 134 63.30 -19.13 20.90
C GLN A 134 62.29 -20.26 21.11
N SER A 135 62.41 -21.01 22.22
CA SER A 135 61.50 -22.12 22.52
C SER A 135 60.10 -21.60 22.91
N ALA A 136 60.06 -20.53 23.71
CA ALA A 136 58.83 -19.84 24.07
C ALA A 136 58.12 -19.24 22.84
N SER A 137 58.87 -18.65 21.88
CA SER A 137 58.28 -18.10 20.66
C SER A 137 57.66 -19.17 19.76
N ASN A 138 58.31 -20.33 19.62
CA ASN A 138 57.76 -21.48 18.91
C ASN A 138 56.44 -21.97 19.55
N MET A 139 56.37 -22.02 20.88
CA MET A 139 55.17 -22.40 21.62
C MET A 139 54.04 -21.39 21.44
N VAL A 140 54.34 -20.09 21.55
CA VAL A 140 53.36 -19.02 21.29
C VAL A 140 52.80 -19.13 19.87
N VAL A 141 53.67 -19.35 18.87
CA VAL A 141 53.26 -19.54 17.48
C VAL A 141 52.35 -20.77 17.32
N ALA A 142 52.69 -21.90 17.96
CA ALA A 142 51.88 -23.11 17.92
C ALA A 142 50.50 -22.91 18.55
N VAL A 143 50.42 -22.29 19.74
CA VAL A 143 49.15 -22.02 20.43
C VAL A 143 48.28 -21.05 19.65
N MET A 144 48.87 -20.01 19.04
CA MET A 144 48.16 -19.07 18.18
C MET A 144 47.60 -19.76 16.93
N ARG A 145 48.41 -20.58 16.24
CA ARG A 145 47.97 -21.36 15.07
C ARG A 145 46.84 -22.33 15.43
N GLY A 146 46.92 -22.99 16.58
CA GLY A 146 45.88 -23.89 17.08
C GLY A 146 44.53 -23.20 17.34
N ARG A 147 44.50 -21.87 17.49
CA ARG A 147 43.27 -21.06 17.58
C ARG A 147 42.85 -20.38 16.26
N GLY A 148 43.51 -20.73 15.16
CA GLY A 148 43.23 -20.20 13.83
C GLY A 148 43.72 -18.76 13.63
N TYR A 149 44.67 -18.30 14.45
CA TYR A 149 45.41 -17.07 14.19
C TYR A 149 46.54 -17.35 13.19
N ARG A 150 46.97 -16.31 12.47
CA ARG A 150 48.14 -16.36 11.58
C ARG A 150 49.27 -15.55 12.22
N PRO A 151 50.10 -16.17 13.09
CA PRO A 151 51.15 -15.45 13.79
C PRO A 151 52.31 -15.08 12.85
N LYS A 152 52.92 -13.93 13.10
CA LYS A 152 54.17 -13.47 12.51
C LYS A 152 55.16 -13.13 13.61
N LEU A 153 56.40 -13.54 13.41
CA LEU A 153 57.52 -13.24 14.29
C LEU A 153 58.18 -11.95 13.84
N HIS A 154 58.53 -11.12 14.81
CA HIS A 154 59.29 -9.90 14.61
C HIS A 154 60.45 -9.93 15.62
N GLU A 155 61.68 -9.91 15.11
CA GLU A 155 62.86 -9.80 15.95
C GLU A 155 63.00 -8.36 16.46
N SER A 156 63.36 -8.22 17.73
CA SER A 156 63.59 -6.94 18.40
C SER A 156 64.91 -6.98 19.15
N LYS A 157 65.47 -5.81 19.48
CA LYS A 157 66.74 -5.74 20.23
C LYS A 157 66.64 -6.38 21.63
N ASP A 158 65.44 -6.36 22.22
CA ASP A 158 65.18 -6.83 23.58
C ASP A 158 64.50 -8.23 23.61
N GLY A 159 64.35 -8.89 22.45
CA GLY A 159 63.74 -10.22 22.34
C GLY A 159 62.89 -10.42 21.09
N VAL A 160 61.79 -11.18 21.18
CA VAL A 160 60.93 -11.55 20.03
C VAL A 160 59.48 -11.12 20.28
N VAL A 161 58.86 -10.47 19.29
CA VAL A 161 57.42 -10.15 19.34
C VAL A 161 56.67 -11.00 18.32
N VAL A 162 55.68 -11.76 18.79
CA VAL A 162 54.76 -12.52 17.95
C VAL A 162 53.45 -11.75 17.84
N THR A 163 53.08 -11.31 16.64
CA THR A 163 51.79 -10.66 16.39
C THR A 163 50.86 -11.55 15.58
N ALA A 164 49.55 -11.45 15.83
CA ALA A 164 48.56 -12.14 15.02
C ALA A 164 47.23 -11.39 14.93
N ARG A 165 46.56 -11.49 13.78
CA ARG A 165 45.24 -10.91 13.53
C ARG A 165 44.26 -11.96 13.00
N LYS A 166 42.98 -11.81 13.39
CA LYS A 166 41.84 -12.54 12.82
C LYS A 166 40.77 -11.54 12.37
N GLY A 167 39.94 -11.93 11.40
CA GLY A 167 38.85 -11.09 10.91
C GLY A 167 39.30 -9.90 10.03
N ARG A 168 40.36 -10.06 9.22
CA ARG A 168 40.85 -8.99 8.32
C ARG A 168 39.75 -8.42 7.40
N TYR A 169 38.81 -9.26 7.00
CA TYR A 169 37.72 -8.90 6.08
C TYR A 169 36.52 -8.21 6.75
N ASN A 170 36.56 -7.91 8.06
CA ASN A 170 35.46 -7.23 8.76
C ASN A 170 35.02 -5.94 8.05
N ARG A 171 35.99 -5.20 7.50
CA ARG A 171 35.78 -3.93 6.78
C ARG A 171 34.98 -4.09 5.49
N LEU A 172 34.94 -5.27 4.86
CA LEU A 172 34.03 -5.53 3.73
C LEU A 172 32.57 -5.39 4.15
N GLY A 173 32.23 -5.73 5.40
CA GLY A 173 30.87 -5.57 5.91
C GLY A 173 30.37 -4.13 5.77
N TYR A 174 31.18 -3.15 6.20
CA TYR A 174 30.87 -1.72 6.03
C TYR A 174 30.71 -1.32 4.56
N ILE A 175 31.61 -1.78 3.67
CA ILE A 175 31.56 -1.44 2.24
C ILE A 175 30.27 -1.98 1.62
N LEU A 176 29.95 -3.24 1.88
CA LEU A 176 28.76 -3.91 1.33
C LEU A 176 27.47 -3.28 1.87
N THR A 177 27.37 -2.96 3.16
CA THR A 177 26.16 -2.34 3.71
C THR A 177 25.89 -0.96 3.09
N HIS A 178 26.93 -0.13 2.93
CA HIS A 178 26.77 1.19 2.31
C HIS A 178 26.47 1.09 0.82
N ALA A 179 27.16 0.20 0.10
CA ALA A 179 26.86 -0.09 -1.29
C ALA A 179 25.41 -0.55 -1.48
N ALA A 180 24.91 -1.42 -0.61
CA ALA A 180 23.53 -1.87 -0.64
C ALA A 180 22.52 -0.74 -0.43
N ILE A 181 22.76 0.16 0.54
CA ILE A 181 21.89 1.33 0.77
C ILE A 181 21.86 2.24 -0.46
N ILE A 182 23.02 2.48 -1.09
CA ILE A 182 23.14 3.27 -2.33
C ILE A 182 22.32 2.63 -3.44
N VAL A 183 22.51 1.32 -3.67
CA VAL A 183 21.78 0.56 -4.70
C VAL A 183 20.28 0.60 -4.44
N PHE A 184 19.85 0.43 -3.19
CA PHE A 184 18.43 0.47 -2.81
C PHE A 184 17.81 1.85 -3.08
N CYS A 185 18.47 2.92 -2.65
CA CYS A 185 17.97 4.28 -2.83
C CYS A 185 18.01 4.71 -4.31
N ALA A 186 19.04 4.33 -5.06
CA ALA A 186 19.12 4.60 -6.50
C ALA A 186 18.03 3.85 -7.28
N ALA A 187 17.76 2.60 -6.93
CA ALA A 187 16.65 1.84 -7.48
C ALA A 187 15.28 2.49 -7.18
N ALA A 188 15.09 2.99 -5.95
CA ALA A 188 13.88 3.72 -5.57
C ALA A 188 13.70 5.01 -6.39
N LEU A 189 14.78 5.76 -6.63
CA LEU A 189 14.76 6.94 -7.51
C LEU A 189 14.41 6.58 -8.95
N TYR A 190 14.97 5.50 -9.48
CA TYR A 190 14.67 5.03 -10.83
C TYR A 190 13.19 4.64 -11.00
N ASN A 191 12.60 4.09 -9.95
CA ASN A 191 11.18 3.72 -9.88
C ASN A 191 10.24 4.92 -9.61
N ALA A 192 10.74 6.12 -9.32
CA ALA A 192 9.92 7.27 -8.93
C ALA A 192 9.31 8.07 -10.11
N ASP A 193 9.25 7.46 -11.30
CA ASP A 193 8.71 8.03 -12.55
C ASP A 193 9.27 9.42 -12.87
N ILE A 194 10.59 9.58 -12.65
CA ILE A 194 11.35 10.79 -12.99
C ILE A 194 11.12 11.23 -14.45
N PRO A 195 11.13 10.32 -15.47
CA PRO A 195 10.86 10.74 -16.85
C PRO A 195 9.49 11.40 -17.02
N VAL A 196 8.43 10.81 -16.45
CA VAL A 196 7.07 11.37 -16.50
C VAL A 196 7.02 12.77 -15.87
N LYS A 197 7.73 12.96 -14.75
CA LYS A 197 7.84 14.28 -14.12
C LYS A 197 8.55 15.31 -15.00
N LEU A 198 9.64 14.94 -15.67
CA LEU A 198 10.30 15.85 -16.60
C LEU A 198 9.38 16.20 -17.78
N ASP A 199 8.65 15.23 -18.30
CA ASP A 199 7.67 15.45 -19.37
C ASP A 199 6.52 16.36 -18.92
N MET A 200 6.08 16.24 -17.66
CA MET A 200 5.11 17.17 -17.07
C MET A 200 5.69 18.58 -16.86
N LEU A 201 6.94 18.69 -16.40
CA LEU A 201 7.61 19.98 -16.18
C LEU A 201 7.84 20.75 -17.49
N THR A 202 8.21 20.04 -18.55
CA THR A 202 8.35 20.62 -19.90
C THR A 202 6.99 20.88 -20.57
N GLY A 203 5.90 20.36 -20.01
CA GLY A 203 4.56 20.46 -20.56
C GLY A 203 4.30 19.54 -21.76
N ALA A 204 5.19 18.58 -22.02
CA ALA A 204 5.02 17.53 -23.03
C ALA A 204 3.82 16.64 -22.68
N VAL A 205 3.63 16.36 -21.40
CA VAL A 205 2.50 15.57 -20.86
C VAL A 205 1.69 16.41 -19.88
N ARG A 206 0.35 16.29 -19.92
CA ARG A 206 -0.58 16.98 -19.01
C ARG A 206 -1.72 16.06 -18.57
N PRO A 207 -2.03 15.95 -17.27
CA PRO A 207 -3.16 15.18 -16.79
C PRO A 207 -4.50 15.65 -17.38
N GLU A 208 -5.37 14.69 -17.67
CA GLU A 208 -6.78 14.94 -17.97
C GLU A 208 -7.56 15.02 -16.65
N ASN A 209 -8.41 16.04 -16.50
CA ASN A 209 -9.17 16.28 -15.28
C ASN A 209 -10.63 15.80 -15.40
N ASN A 210 -11.09 15.51 -16.61
CA ASN A 210 -12.42 14.98 -16.83
C ASN A 210 -12.42 13.44 -16.84
N PHE A 211 -12.87 12.84 -15.74
CA PHE A 211 -13.00 11.38 -15.60
C PHE A 211 -14.20 10.78 -16.36
N HIS A 212 -15.03 11.61 -17.01
CA HIS A 212 -16.27 11.17 -17.64
C HIS A 212 -16.22 11.10 -19.17
N ILE A 213 -15.10 11.49 -19.79
CA ILE A 213 -14.95 11.37 -21.25
C ILE A 213 -14.53 9.94 -21.65
N PRO A 214 -14.98 9.44 -22.79
CA PRO A 214 -14.51 8.16 -23.30
C PRO A 214 -13.02 8.24 -23.68
N LEU A 215 -12.32 7.11 -23.61
CA LEU A 215 -10.87 7.02 -23.92
C LEU A 215 -10.50 7.57 -25.31
N SER A 216 -11.41 7.46 -26.29
CA SER A 216 -11.23 7.99 -27.65
C SER A 216 -11.18 9.51 -27.72
N GLU A 217 -11.76 10.21 -26.75
CA GLU A 217 -11.79 11.67 -26.67
C GLU A 217 -10.68 12.25 -25.78
N VAL A 218 -9.92 11.39 -25.07
CA VAL A 218 -8.82 11.82 -24.21
C VAL A 218 -7.71 12.44 -25.03
N ASN A 219 -7.33 13.68 -24.69
CA ASN A 219 -6.26 14.42 -25.37
C ASN A 219 -4.95 13.62 -25.38
N LYS A 220 -4.27 13.54 -26.53
CA LYS A 220 -2.98 12.84 -26.67
C LYS A 220 -1.89 13.33 -25.72
N LYS A 221 -1.95 14.56 -25.22
CA LYS A 221 -1.03 15.06 -24.18
C LYS A 221 -1.23 14.39 -22.82
N ALA A 222 -2.35 13.72 -22.57
CA ALA A 222 -2.54 12.90 -21.37
C ALA A 222 -1.99 11.48 -21.51
N TRP A 223 -1.46 11.10 -22.68
CA TRP A 223 -0.93 9.77 -22.93
C TRP A 223 0.56 9.70 -22.65
N LEU A 224 0.96 8.71 -21.86
CA LEU A 224 2.34 8.36 -21.63
C LEU A 224 2.90 7.54 -22.79
N SER A 225 4.23 7.54 -22.91
CA SER A 225 4.94 6.74 -23.90
C SER A 225 4.75 5.24 -23.65
N ASP A 226 4.64 4.46 -24.73
CA ASP A 226 4.67 2.99 -24.71
C ASP A 226 5.97 2.45 -24.05
N ASN A 227 7.05 3.23 -24.14
CA ASN A 227 8.37 2.87 -23.61
C ASN A 227 8.63 3.39 -22.20
N ASN A 228 7.58 3.75 -21.44
CA ASN A 228 7.75 4.18 -20.06
C ASN A 228 8.43 3.08 -19.22
N PRO A 229 9.58 3.35 -18.59
CA PRO A 229 10.35 2.33 -17.86
C PRO A 229 9.61 1.80 -16.64
N ALA A 230 8.89 2.67 -15.92
CA ALA A 230 8.15 2.35 -14.72
C ALA A 230 6.77 3.04 -14.75
N TYR A 231 5.77 2.37 -14.20
CA TYR A 231 4.42 2.93 -14.07
C TYR A 231 3.63 2.16 -13.04
N ARG A 232 2.63 2.83 -12.47
CA ARG A 232 1.60 2.25 -11.62
C ARG A 232 0.27 2.91 -11.94
N GLY A 233 -0.64 2.15 -12.53
CA GLY A 233 -1.96 2.63 -12.87
C GLY A 233 -3.04 1.64 -12.50
N THR A 234 -4.27 2.12 -12.43
CA THR A 234 -5.45 1.32 -12.13
C THR A 234 -6.41 1.34 -13.31
N VAL A 235 -7.22 0.29 -13.43
CA VAL A 235 -8.29 0.21 -14.43
C VAL A 235 -9.40 -0.70 -13.94
N THR A 236 -10.63 -0.33 -14.21
CA THR A 236 -11.81 -1.16 -13.94
C THR A 236 -12.23 -1.85 -15.23
N VAL A 237 -12.23 -3.18 -15.23
CA VAL A 237 -12.56 -4.00 -16.41
C VAL A 237 -13.83 -4.81 -16.12
N PRO A 238 -14.95 -4.55 -16.81
CA PRO A 238 -16.14 -5.38 -16.73
C PRO A 238 -15.92 -6.81 -17.27
N GLU A 239 -16.69 -7.77 -16.75
CA GLU A 239 -16.69 -9.14 -17.26
C GLU A 239 -17.04 -9.18 -18.76
N GLY A 240 -16.24 -9.94 -19.52
CA GLY A 240 -16.32 -10.04 -20.98
C GLY A 240 -15.72 -8.87 -21.74
N GLN A 241 -15.23 -7.82 -21.05
CA GLN A 241 -14.57 -6.67 -21.67
C GLN A 241 -13.05 -6.75 -21.57
N SER A 242 -12.38 -5.90 -22.35
CA SER A 242 -10.92 -5.81 -22.35
C SER A 242 -10.43 -4.37 -22.40
N THR A 243 -9.23 -4.17 -21.88
CA THR A 243 -8.51 -2.89 -21.91
C THR A 243 -7.06 -3.11 -22.35
N GLN A 244 -6.45 -2.10 -22.96
CA GLN A 244 -5.00 -2.06 -23.24
C GLN A 244 -4.35 -0.82 -22.61
N VAL A 245 -5.03 -0.16 -21.68
CA VAL A 245 -4.53 1.00 -20.97
C VAL A 245 -4.85 0.89 -19.47
N VAL A 246 -4.05 1.58 -18.67
CA VAL A 246 -4.37 1.90 -17.27
C VAL A 246 -4.26 3.40 -17.02
N TYR A 247 -4.88 3.87 -15.94
CA TYR A 247 -4.88 5.26 -15.56
C TYR A 247 -3.96 5.48 -14.36
N GLU A 248 -2.98 6.37 -14.50
CA GLU A 248 -2.14 6.82 -13.40
C GLU A 248 -2.73 8.11 -12.82
N LEU A 249 -3.15 8.07 -11.55
CA LEU A 249 -3.72 9.23 -10.87
C LEU A 249 -2.62 10.24 -10.54
N VAL A 250 -2.76 11.47 -11.06
CA VAL A 250 -1.81 12.56 -10.89
C VAL A 250 -2.55 13.84 -10.58
N GLY A 251 -2.41 14.32 -9.35
CA GLY A 251 -3.11 15.51 -8.90
C GLY A 251 -4.63 15.29 -8.87
N ASN A 252 -5.38 16.23 -9.44
CA ASN A 252 -6.83 16.14 -9.61
C ASN A 252 -7.25 15.47 -10.93
N GLY A 253 -6.31 14.82 -11.63
CA GLY A 253 -6.54 14.21 -12.93
C GLY A 253 -5.81 12.88 -13.08
N TYR A 254 -5.67 12.43 -14.31
CA TYR A 254 -5.03 11.18 -14.65
C TYR A 254 -4.19 11.26 -15.93
N LEU A 255 -3.23 10.35 -16.04
CA LEU A 255 -2.48 10.06 -17.25
C LEU A 255 -2.87 8.67 -17.77
N VAL A 256 -2.90 8.50 -19.08
CA VAL A 256 -3.18 7.24 -19.74
C VAL A 256 -1.87 6.53 -20.03
N GLN A 257 -1.67 5.36 -19.43
CA GLN A 257 -0.52 4.50 -19.68
C GLN A 257 -0.93 3.35 -20.60
N PRO A 258 -0.42 3.30 -21.85
CA PRO A 258 -0.55 2.13 -22.71
C PRO A 258 0.11 0.90 -22.11
N LEU A 259 -0.50 -0.25 -22.32
CA LEU A 259 0.03 -1.55 -21.92
C LEU A 259 0.62 -2.30 -23.13
N PRO A 260 1.67 -3.11 -22.93
CA PRO A 260 2.27 -3.93 -23.99
C PRO A 260 1.37 -5.12 -24.40
N PHE A 261 0.28 -5.36 -23.68
CA PHE A 261 -0.69 -6.41 -23.94
C PHE A 261 -2.10 -5.93 -23.58
N ARG A 262 -3.11 -6.54 -24.18
CA ARG A 262 -4.52 -6.31 -23.85
C ARG A 262 -4.94 -7.27 -22.74
N ILE A 263 -5.56 -6.75 -21.68
CA ILE A 263 -6.11 -7.51 -20.56
C ILE A 263 -7.61 -7.67 -20.75
N MET A 264 -8.12 -8.90 -20.75
CA MET A 264 -9.55 -9.20 -20.75
C MET A 264 -9.95 -9.83 -19.43
N LEU A 265 -11.04 -9.37 -18.81
CA LEU A 265 -11.64 -10.06 -17.68
C LEU A 265 -12.63 -11.10 -18.20
N LYS A 266 -12.32 -12.38 -18.04
CA LYS A 266 -13.28 -13.46 -18.36
C LYS A 266 -14.37 -13.54 -17.31
N ARG A 267 -13.98 -13.55 -16.04
CA ARG A 267 -14.88 -13.67 -14.90
C ARG A 267 -14.26 -13.13 -13.63
N PHE A 268 -15.06 -12.52 -12.77
CA PHE A 268 -14.73 -12.19 -11.39
C PHE A 268 -15.66 -12.96 -10.46
N HIS A 269 -15.10 -13.50 -9.39
CA HIS A 269 -15.92 -14.12 -8.34
C HIS A 269 -15.27 -13.96 -6.96
N VAL A 270 -16.13 -13.93 -5.95
CA VAL A 270 -15.74 -13.92 -4.54
C VAL A 270 -15.99 -15.32 -3.99
N ALA A 271 -14.95 -15.94 -3.45
CA ALA A 271 -15.10 -17.16 -2.67
C ALA A 271 -15.46 -16.78 -1.24
N TYR A 272 -16.41 -17.46 -0.63
CA TYR A 272 -16.83 -17.21 0.76
C TYR A 272 -16.50 -18.42 1.63
N TYR A 273 -16.24 -18.18 2.92
CA TYR A 273 -16.29 -19.24 3.92
C TYR A 273 -17.73 -19.72 4.13
N SER A 274 -17.92 -20.88 4.75
CA SER A 274 -19.25 -21.36 5.17
C SER A 274 -19.97 -20.38 6.10
N THR A 275 -19.23 -19.49 6.76
CA THR A 275 -19.74 -18.40 7.61
C THR A 275 -20.29 -17.20 6.83
N GLY A 276 -20.15 -17.17 5.49
CA GLY A 276 -20.55 -16.05 4.65
C GLY A 276 -19.54 -14.89 4.57
N MET A 277 -18.41 -14.98 5.27
CA MET A 277 -17.32 -13.99 5.14
C MET A 277 -16.54 -14.20 3.83
N PRO A 278 -16.17 -13.13 3.10
CA PRO A 278 -15.29 -13.24 1.93
C PRO A 278 -13.96 -13.90 2.29
N LYS A 279 -13.59 -14.93 1.54
CA LYS A 279 -12.35 -15.71 1.66
C LYS A 279 -11.32 -15.29 0.62
N ASP A 280 -11.75 -15.10 -0.63
CA ASP A 280 -10.85 -14.84 -1.76
C ASP A 280 -11.57 -14.01 -2.82
N PHE A 281 -10.83 -13.17 -3.52
CA PHE A 281 -11.34 -12.34 -4.62
C PHE A 281 -10.54 -12.69 -5.87
N ILE A 282 -11.20 -13.30 -6.85
CA ILE A 282 -10.52 -13.98 -7.95
C ILE A 282 -10.94 -13.36 -9.28
N SER A 283 -9.98 -12.74 -9.96
CA SER A 283 -10.12 -12.19 -11.31
C SER A 283 -9.48 -13.16 -12.31
N ASN A 284 -10.30 -13.88 -13.09
CA ASN A 284 -9.82 -14.71 -14.19
C ASN A 284 -9.57 -13.82 -15.41
N ILE A 285 -8.30 -13.63 -15.75
CA ILE A 285 -7.89 -12.72 -16.83
C ILE A 285 -7.14 -13.44 -17.94
N VAL A 286 -7.27 -12.92 -19.16
CA VAL A 286 -6.51 -13.34 -20.33
C VAL A 286 -5.73 -12.16 -20.89
N LEU A 287 -4.44 -12.36 -21.07
CA LEU A 287 -3.55 -11.43 -21.75
C LEU A 287 -3.48 -11.78 -23.23
N TYR A 288 -3.61 -10.77 -24.09
CA TYR A 288 -3.48 -10.89 -25.54
C TYR A 288 -2.36 -9.98 -26.05
N ASN A 289 -1.68 -10.40 -27.13
CA ASN A 289 -0.79 -9.50 -27.87
C ASN A 289 -1.60 -8.52 -28.74
N LYS A 290 -0.89 -7.65 -29.46
CA LYS A 290 -1.51 -6.66 -30.37
C LYS A 290 -2.28 -7.34 -31.51
N GLU A 291 -1.88 -8.55 -31.92
CA GLU A 291 -2.49 -9.34 -32.98
C GLU A 291 -3.68 -10.19 -32.50
N GLY A 292 -4.03 -10.15 -31.21
CA GLY A 292 -5.16 -10.90 -30.63
C GLY A 292 -4.89 -12.36 -30.25
N LYS A 293 -3.64 -12.83 -30.32
CA LYS A 293 -3.20 -14.13 -29.81
C LYS A 293 -3.13 -14.12 -28.29
N VAL A 294 -3.60 -15.19 -27.66
CA VAL A 294 -3.48 -15.42 -26.21
C VAL A 294 -2.01 -15.55 -25.82
N LEU A 295 -1.58 -14.71 -24.89
CA LEU A 295 -0.24 -14.73 -24.29
C LEU A 295 -0.23 -15.55 -23.00
N LYS A 296 -1.22 -15.33 -22.12
CA LYS A 296 -1.32 -15.99 -20.82
C LYS A 296 -2.73 -15.88 -20.27
N GLU A 297 -3.21 -16.94 -19.64
CA GLU A 297 -4.46 -16.96 -18.87
C GLU A 297 -4.15 -17.34 -17.42
N ALA A 298 -4.69 -16.58 -16.46
CA ALA A 298 -4.43 -16.82 -15.05
C ALA A 298 -5.53 -16.27 -14.14
N ASN A 299 -5.59 -16.83 -12.93
CA ASN A 299 -6.38 -16.29 -11.83
C ASN A 299 -5.51 -15.32 -11.03
N VAL A 300 -5.87 -14.04 -11.04
CA VAL A 300 -5.26 -13.02 -10.19
C VAL A 300 -6.06 -12.96 -8.89
N ARG A 301 -5.35 -13.01 -7.75
CA ARG A 301 -5.95 -12.94 -6.42
C ARG A 301 -5.33 -11.82 -5.60
N VAL A 302 -5.96 -11.46 -4.49
CA VAL A 302 -5.35 -10.55 -3.51
C VAL A 302 -4.01 -11.14 -3.06
N ASN A 303 -2.95 -10.31 -3.06
CA ASN A 303 -1.56 -10.69 -2.76
C ASN A 303 -0.91 -11.73 -3.70
N HIS A 304 -1.59 -12.18 -4.76
CA HIS A 304 -1.04 -13.10 -5.76
C HIS A 304 -1.21 -12.50 -7.17
N PRO A 305 -0.31 -11.58 -7.58
CA PRO A 305 -0.38 -10.94 -8.89
C PRO A 305 -0.01 -11.88 -10.03
N LEU A 306 -0.53 -11.57 -11.23
CA LEU A 306 -0.02 -12.15 -12.47
C LEU A 306 1.19 -11.35 -12.93
N THR A 307 2.35 -12.00 -13.05
CA THR A 307 3.54 -11.41 -13.68
C THR A 307 3.70 -11.87 -15.13
N TYR A 308 3.95 -10.92 -16.03
CA TYR A 308 4.25 -11.14 -17.44
C TYR A 308 5.21 -10.06 -17.98
N HIS A 309 6.40 -10.45 -18.47
CA HIS A 309 7.47 -9.55 -18.95
C HIS A 309 7.75 -8.32 -18.05
N GLY A 310 7.86 -8.54 -16.74
CA GLY A 310 8.16 -7.47 -15.77
C GLY A 310 6.97 -6.57 -15.41
N VAL A 311 5.80 -6.80 -16.01
CA VAL A 311 4.53 -6.16 -15.65
C VAL A 311 3.75 -7.08 -14.71
N GLN A 312 3.25 -6.52 -13.63
CA GLN A 312 2.46 -7.21 -12.62
C GLN A 312 1.03 -6.67 -12.61
N VAL A 313 0.05 -7.57 -12.68
CA VAL A 313 -1.38 -7.26 -12.60
C VAL A 313 -1.89 -7.76 -11.26
N PHE A 314 -2.35 -6.85 -10.41
CA PHE A 314 -2.90 -7.10 -9.09
C PHE A 314 -4.42 -6.96 -9.13
N GLN A 315 -5.10 -7.76 -8.31
CA GLN A 315 -6.49 -7.53 -7.98
C GLN A 315 -6.57 -6.50 -6.85
N ALA A 316 -7.14 -5.33 -7.13
CA ALA A 316 -7.13 -4.19 -6.22
C ALA A 316 -8.52 -3.83 -5.66
N SER A 317 -9.56 -3.89 -6.49
CA SER A 317 -10.94 -3.58 -6.09
C SER A 317 -11.97 -4.27 -6.98
N PHE A 318 -13.25 -4.14 -6.68
CA PHE A 318 -14.31 -4.66 -7.53
C PHE A 318 -15.56 -3.77 -7.39
N VAL A 319 -16.32 -3.68 -8.48
CA VAL A 319 -17.54 -2.86 -8.56
C VAL A 319 -18.55 -3.53 -9.50
N ASP A 320 -19.76 -2.98 -9.58
CA ASP A 320 -20.72 -3.34 -10.62
C ASP A 320 -20.16 -2.99 -12.01
N GLY A 321 -20.19 -3.95 -12.94
CA GLY A 321 -19.65 -3.84 -14.29
C GLY A 321 -20.66 -3.39 -15.35
N GLY A 322 -21.77 -2.76 -14.96
CA GLY A 322 -22.85 -2.41 -15.87
C GLY A 322 -23.95 -3.47 -15.91
N SER A 323 -24.38 -3.92 -14.74
CA SER A 323 -25.51 -4.85 -14.59
C SER A 323 -26.75 -4.32 -15.28
N LEU A 324 -27.50 -5.20 -15.93
CA LEU A 324 -28.75 -4.86 -16.60
C LEU A 324 -29.89 -4.91 -15.58
N LEU A 325 -30.53 -3.79 -15.31
CA LEU A 325 -31.64 -3.70 -14.37
C LEU A 325 -32.97 -3.74 -15.13
N LYS A 326 -33.88 -4.59 -14.69
CA LYS A 326 -35.29 -4.62 -15.11
C LYS A 326 -36.11 -3.94 -14.03
N MET A 327 -36.88 -2.94 -14.41
CA MET A 327 -37.56 -2.04 -13.49
C MET A 327 -39.03 -1.88 -13.89
N LYS A 328 -39.88 -1.57 -12.93
CA LYS A 328 -41.25 -1.12 -13.17
C LYS A 328 -41.45 0.28 -12.62
N ARG A 329 -41.98 1.16 -13.46
CA ARG A 329 -42.27 2.55 -13.12
C ARG A 329 -43.78 2.74 -12.90
N TYR A 330 -44.12 3.38 -11.80
CA TYR A 330 -45.50 3.75 -11.45
C TYR A 330 -45.61 5.29 -11.35
N MET A 331 -46.68 5.86 -11.91
CA MET A 331 -46.92 7.30 -11.90
C MET A 331 -47.80 7.70 -10.72
N PHE A 332 -47.40 8.71 -9.95
CA PHE A 332 -48.21 9.28 -8.87
C PHE A 332 -49.19 10.34 -9.34
N ASN A 333 -48.92 11.00 -10.48
CA ASN A 333 -49.84 11.95 -11.11
C ASN A 333 -50.89 11.29 -12.00
N ASP A 334 -50.66 10.05 -12.43
CA ASP A 334 -51.65 9.17 -13.07
C ASP A 334 -51.54 7.74 -12.48
N PRO A 335 -51.94 7.55 -11.22
CA PRO A 335 -51.85 6.27 -10.52
C PRO A 335 -52.82 5.21 -11.04
N GLY A 336 -53.73 5.58 -11.95
CA GLY A 336 -54.64 4.65 -12.62
C GLY A 336 -54.04 4.00 -13.86
N ALA A 337 -52.97 4.58 -14.42
CA ALA A 337 -52.26 4.00 -15.55
C ALA A 337 -51.50 2.72 -15.16
N ASP A 338 -51.31 1.85 -16.14
CA ASP A 338 -50.49 0.65 -15.97
C ASP A 338 -49.02 1.01 -15.72
N ALA A 339 -48.36 0.15 -14.93
CA ALA A 339 -46.92 0.28 -14.70
C ALA A 339 -46.16 0.04 -16.00
N VAL A 340 -45.14 0.86 -16.26
CA VAL A 340 -44.31 0.75 -17.45
C VAL A 340 -43.05 -0.04 -17.11
N ASP A 341 -42.76 -1.08 -17.88
CA ASP A 341 -41.50 -1.82 -17.80
C ASP A 341 -40.37 -0.98 -18.41
N GLU A 342 -39.29 -0.82 -17.66
CA GLU A 342 -38.10 -0.06 -18.03
C GLU A 342 -36.88 -0.96 -17.89
N GLN A 343 -35.90 -0.83 -18.80
CA GLN A 343 -34.66 -1.60 -18.73
C GLN A 343 -33.46 -0.74 -19.11
N ALA A 344 -32.41 -0.79 -18.30
CA ALA A 344 -31.16 -0.09 -18.58
C ALA A 344 -29.98 -0.73 -17.84
N ARG A 345 -28.76 -0.50 -18.32
CA ARG A 345 -27.55 -0.89 -17.60
C ARG A 345 -27.12 0.17 -16.60
N VAL A 346 -26.54 -0.25 -15.49
CA VAL A 346 -25.85 0.65 -14.55
C VAL A 346 -24.81 1.47 -15.32
N GLY A 347 -24.77 2.78 -15.05
CA GLY A 347 -23.96 3.77 -15.77
C GLY A 347 -24.67 4.43 -16.96
N GLN A 348 -25.72 3.82 -17.51
CA GLN A 348 -26.48 4.39 -18.63
C GLN A 348 -27.53 5.40 -18.18
N SER A 349 -27.97 6.23 -19.13
CA SER A 349 -29.13 7.08 -18.95
C SER A 349 -30.23 6.74 -19.95
N ILE A 350 -31.48 6.72 -19.48
CA ILE A 350 -32.68 6.53 -20.32
C ILE A 350 -33.61 7.73 -20.17
N ASN A 351 -34.30 8.09 -21.26
CA ASN A 351 -35.39 9.06 -21.20
C ASN A 351 -36.67 8.29 -20.87
N LEU A 352 -37.40 8.73 -19.84
CA LEU A 352 -38.63 8.05 -19.42
C LEU A 352 -39.78 8.48 -20.33
N SER A 353 -40.26 7.55 -21.17
CA SER A 353 -41.37 7.75 -22.10
C SER A 353 -42.61 8.31 -21.40
N GLY A 354 -43.22 9.33 -22.01
CA GLY A 354 -44.37 10.03 -21.44
C GLY A 354 -44.03 11.03 -20.32
N THR A 355 -42.75 11.32 -20.09
CA THR A 355 -42.31 12.33 -19.10
C THR A 355 -41.23 13.28 -19.65
N SER A 356 -40.95 14.34 -18.90
CA SER A 356 -39.82 15.24 -19.13
C SER A 356 -38.54 14.80 -18.40
N TYR A 357 -38.50 13.59 -17.84
CA TYR A 357 -37.40 13.13 -16.99
C TYR A 357 -36.43 12.19 -17.71
N LYS A 358 -35.15 12.37 -17.39
CA LYS A 358 -34.06 11.44 -17.71
C LYS A 358 -33.62 10.71 -16.45
N LEU A 359 -33.49 9.39 -16.54
CA LEU A 359 -33.05 8.52 -15.47
C LEU A 359 -31.61 8.08 -15.74
N LYS A 360 -30.65 8.41 -14.86
CA LYS A 360 -29.28 7.90 -14.90
C LYS A 360 -29.10 6.84 -13.84
N LEU A 361 -28.87 5.59 -14.22
CA LEU A 361 -28.57 4.51 -13.28
C LEU A 361 -27.15 4.67 -12.76
N LYS A 362 -26.99 4.82 -11.45
CA LYS A 362 -25.73 5.16 -10.80
C LYS A 362 -25.00 3.93 -10.25
N GLY A 363 -25.72 3.02 -9.61
CA GLY A 363 -25.10 1.85 -8.99
C GLY A 363 -26.10 0.75 -8.69
N PHE A 364 -25.58 -0.46 -8.53
CA PHE A 364 -26.31 -1.64 -8.10
C PHE A 364 -25.51 -2.36 -7.01
N SER A 365 -26.20 -2.98 -6.07
CA SER A 365 -25.58 -3.77 -5.01
C SER A 365 -26.45 -4.98 -4.74
N LEU A 366 -25.85 -6.17 -4.83
CA LEU A 366 -26.53 -7.44 -4.53
C LEU A 366 -26.89 -7.55 -3.04
N ASP A 367 -25.95 -7.12 -2.18
CA ASP A 367 -26.07 -7.23 -0.74
C ASP A 367 -26.07 -5.84 -0.11
N ASN A 368 -27.06 -5.57 0.73
CA ASN A 368 -27.21 -4.32 1.47
C ASN A 368 -27.27 -4.64 2.96
N VAL A 369 -26.09 -4.84 3.54
CA VAL A 369 -25.94 -5.16 4.96
C VAL A 369 -26.00 -3.86 5.77
N VAL A 370 -27.01 -3.73 6.63
CA VAL A 370 -27.18 -2.59 7.52
C VAL A 370 -27.39 -3.07 8.96
N PRO A 371 -27.06 -2.25 9.98
CA PRO A 371 -27.49 -2.49 11.35
C PRO A 371 -29.01 -2.64 11.44
N ALA A 372 -29.52 -3.59 12.23
CA ALA A 372 -30.94 -3.90 12.29
C ALA A 372 -31.77 -2.77 12.92
N ASP A 373 -31.17 -1.97 13.79
CA ASP A 373 -31.78 -0.77 14.39
C ASP A 373 -31.99 0.37 13.38
N ALA A 374 -31.31 0.36 12.23
CA ALA A 374 -31.61 1.26 11.12
C ALA A 374 -33.00 0.99 10.50
N ILE A 375 -33.61 -0.16 10.83
CA ILE A 375 -34.87 -0.64 10.26
C ILE A 375 -35.94 -0.89 11.32
N GLU A 376 -35.58 -1.52 12.45
CA GLU A 376 -36.51 -1.86 13.52
C GLU A 376 -36.19 -1.07 14.80
N SER A 377 -37.18 -0.35 15.33
CA SER A 377 -37.06 0.39 16.59
C SER A 377 -37.26 -0.52 17.82
N ARG A 378 -36.60 -1.68 17.89
CA ARG A 378 -36.71 -2.64 19.01
C ARG A 378 -35.47 -2.62 19.91
N PRO A 379 -35.62 -2.63 21.26
CA PRO A 379 -34.48 -2.75 22.18
C PRO A 379 -33.66 -4.02 21.88
N GLY A 380 -32.34 -3.87 21.66
CA GLY A 380 -31.42 -4.99 21.39
C GLY A 380 -31.09 -5.24 19.90
N ALA A 381 -31.69 -4.51 18.96
CA ALA A 381 -31.41 -4.67 17.52
C ALA A 381 -30.03 -4.14 17.07
N ALA A 382 -29.39 -3.25 17.87
CA ALA A 382 -28.17 -2.52 17.48
C ALA A 382 -26.95 -3.38 17.13
N HIS A 383 -26.89 -4.63 17.60
CA HIS A 383 -25.73 -5.51 17.36
C HIS A 383 -25.93 -6.51 16.20
N LYS A 384 -27.13 -6.59 15.62
CA LYS A 384 -27.42 -7.52 14.53
C LYS A 384 -27.36 -6.79 13.20
N HIS A 385 -26.61 -7.31 12.24
CA HIS A 385 -26.65 -6.82 10.86
C HIS A 385 -27.67 -7.64 10.07
N ILE A 386 -28.44 -6.97 9.21
CA ILE A 386 -29.40 -7.60 8.30
C ILE A 386 -29.09 -7.20 6.85
N ASN A 387 -29.16 -8.18 5.96
CA ASN A 387 -29.03 -7.95 4.53
C ASN A 387 -30.43 -7.66 3.94
N LEU A 388 -30.61 -6.47 3.37
CA LEU A 388 -31.84 -6.06 2.70
C LEU A 388 -31.98 -6.58 1.27
N GLY A 389 -31.03 -7.39 0.82
CA GLY A 389 -30.98 -7.91 -0.53
C GLY A 389 -30.65 -6.82 -1.54
N PRO A 390 -31.00 -7.03 -2.83
CA PRO A 390 -30.58 -6.16 -3.92
C PRO A 390 -31.12 -4.74 -3.78
N SER A 391 -30.27 -3.77 -4.06
CA SER A 391 -30.64 -2.36 -4.17
C SER A 391 -29.98 -1.70 -5.36
N PHE A 392 -30.56 -0.60 -5.82
CA PHE A 392 -29.96 0.21 -6.87
C PHE A 392 -30.14 1.70 -6.58
N THR A 393 -29.22 2.50 -7.11
CA THR A 393 -29.28 3.96 -7.04
C THR A 393 -29.41 4.57 -8.42
N TYR A 394 -30.18 5.64 -8.50
CA TYR A 394 -30.39 6.37 -9.75
C TYR A 394 -30.57 7.86 -9.50
N ILE A 395 -30.27 8.66 -10.53
CA ILE A 395 -30.55 10.09 -10.54
C ILE A 395 -31.69 10.33 -11.52
N ALA A 396 -32.76 10.97 -11.07
CA ALA A 396 -33.80 11.49 -11.95
C ALA A 396 -33.57 12.99 -12.15
N GLN A 397 -33.49 13.42 -13.41
CA GLN A 397 -33.26 14.82 -13.79
C GLN A 397 -34.38 15.30 -14.70
N SER A 398 -35.00 16.44 -14.35
CA SER A 398 -35.95 17.14 -15.20
C SER A 398 -35.22 17.99 -16.25
N LYS A 399 -35.88 18.27 -17.38
CA LYS A 399 -35.44 19.29 -18.36
C LYS A 399 -35.24 20.68 -17.73
N SER A 400 -35.89 20.98 -16.60
CA SER A 400 -35.78 22.25 -15.85
C SER A 400 -34.63 22.29 -14.83
N ALA A 401 -33.63 21.41 -14.95
CA ALA A 401 -32.41 21.30 -14.12
C ALA A 401 -32.56 20.79 -12.68
N SER A 402 -33.76 20.59 -12.15
CA SER A 402 -33.94 19.90 -10.86
C SER A 402 -33.52 18.43 -10.96
N SER A 403 -32.67 17.96 -10.04
CA SER A 403 -32.22 16.57 -9.96
C SER A 403 -32.36 16.03 -8.53
N ALA A 404 -32.68 14.75 -8.42
CA ALA A 404 -32.71 14.04 -7.15
C ALA A 404 -32.08 12.64 -7.32
N GLU A 405 -31.34 12.21 -6.30
CA GLU A 405 -30.79 10.86 -6.21
C GLU A 405 -31.71 9.99 -5.36
N PHE A 406 -31.93 8.78 -5.84
CA PHE A 406 -32.80 7.80 -5.23
C PHE A 406 -32.03 6.53 -4.92
N LYS A 407 -32.39 5.87 -3.82
CA LYS A 407 -31.95 4.51 -3.47
C LYS A 407 -33.17 3.63 -3.27
N THR A 408 -33.23 2.51 -3.97
CA THR A 408 -34.39 1.62 -3.97
C THR A 408 -33.98 0.20 -3.60
N TYR A 409 -34.76 -0.43 -2.73
CA TYR A 409 -34.58 -1.81 -2.33
C TYR A 409 -35.56 -2.72 -3.08
N MET A 410 -35.09 -3.87 -3.55
CA MET A 410 -35.91 -4.85 -4.25
C MET A 410 -36.88 -5.56 -3.31
N GLN A 411 -36.41 -5.90 -2.11
CA GLN A 411 -37.21 -6.61 -1.11
C GLN A 411 -37.96 -5.62 -0.22
N PRO A 412 -39.25 -5.89 0.10
CA PRO A 412 -39.99 -5.11 1.07
C PRO A 412 -39.35 -5.17 2.47
N ILE A 413 -39.42 -4.06 3.19
CA ILE A 413 -38.94 -3.95 4.57
C ILE A 413 -40.15 -3.97 5.49
N THR A 414 -40.18 -4.88 6.47
CA THR A 414 -41.31 -5.03 7.39
C THR A 414 -41.07 -4.26 8.68
N ARG A 415 -42.07 -3.46 9.09
CA ARG A 415 -42.09 -2.71 10.36
C ARG A 415 -43.46 -2.82 10.99
N ASP A 416 -43.51 -3.20 12.26
CA ASP A 416 -44.74 -3.29 13.05
C ASP A 416 -45.86 -4.10 12.35
N GLY A 417 -45.48 -5.21 11.70
CA GLY A 417 -46.40 -6.11 11.01
C GLY A 417 -46.81 -5.69 9.59
N GLN A 418 -46.47 -4.48 9.15
CA GLN A 418 -46.71 -4.00 7.77
C GLN A 418 -45.42 -4.01 6.95
N SER A 419 -45.48 -4.55 5.75
CA SER A 419 -44.36 -4.49 4.79
C SER A 419 -44.42 -3.25 3.92
N TYR A 420 -43.26 -2.69 3.62
CA TYR A 420 -43.10 -1.44 2.87
C TYR A 420 -42.13 -1.60 1.72
N PHE A 421 -42.49 -1.06 0.57
CA PHE A 421 -41.52 -0.67 -0.44
C PHE A 421 -40.85 0.62 0.04
N VAL A 422 -39.52 0.61 0.08
CA VAL A 422 -38.73 1.71 0.65
C VAL A 422 -37.91 2.37 -0.43
N GLN A 423 -38.07 3.68 -0.54
CA GLN A 423 -37.31 4.52 -1.46
C GLN A 423 -36.66 5.68 -0.72
N GLY A 424 -35.34 5.67 -0.67
CA GLY A 424 -34.55 6.81 -0.21
C GLY A 424 -34.50 7.88 -1.30
N VAL A 425 -34.63 9.15 -0.93
CA VAL A 425 -34.49 10.31 -1.80
C VAL A 425 -33.58 11.37 -1.15
N ARG A 426 -32.75 12.02 -1.97
CA ARG A 426 -32.01 13.24 -1.61
C ARG A 426 -31.88 14.18 -2.80
N THR A 427 -32.00 15.47 -2.55
CA THR A 427 -31.86 16.52 -3.57
C THR A 427 -30.46 17.17 -3.56
N ALA A 428 -29.73 17.04 -2.45
CA ALA A 428 -28.34 17.49 -2.32
C ALA A 428 -27.41 16.28 -2.09
N PHE A 429 -26.30 16.22 -2.84
CA PHE A 429 -25.31 15.16 -2.65
C PHE A 429 -24.61 15.32 -1.30
N GLY A 430 -24.34 14.20 -0.62
CA GLY A 430 -23.71 14.18 0.70
C GLY A 430 -24.67 14.33 1.88
N THR A 431 -25.95 14.65 1.66
CA THR A 431 -26.95 14.64 2.74
C THR A 431 -27.53 13.22 2.96
N PRO A 432 -28.03 12.92 4.18
CA PRO A 432 -28.75 11.67 4.45
C PRO A 432 -29.99 11.52 3.58
N TYR A 433 -30.33 10.29 3.21
CA TYR A 433 -31.57 9.98 2.50
C TYR A 433 -32.78 10.21 3.40
N GLN A 434 -33.80 10.87 2.85
CA GLN A 434 -35.15 10.84 3.39
C GLN A 434 -35.87 9.63 2.77
N TYR A 435 -36.65 8.90 3.55
CA TYR A 435 -37.25 7.65 3.10
C TYR A 435 -38.75 7.76 2.92
N LEU A 436 -39.21 7.41 1.72
CA LEU A 436 -40.60 7.16 1.40
C LEU A 436 -40.93 5.69 1.69
N PHE A 437 -41.96 5.47 2.51
CA PHE A 437 -42.45 4.14 2.87
C PHE A 437 -43.82 3.91 2.24
N ILE A 438 -43.89 3.13 1.15
CA ILE A 438 -45.16 2.78 0.50
C ILE A 438 -45.59 1.40 0.99
N PRO A 439 -46.77 1.24 1.60
CA PRO A 439 -47.19 -0.08 2.08
C PRO A 439 -47.37 -1.04 0.90
N THR A 440 -46.83 -2.24 1.02
CA THR A 440 -47.06 -3.32 0.06
C THR A 440 -48.34 -4.07 0.41
N GLY A 441 -49.13 -4.40 -0.61
CA GLY A 441 -50.31 -5.25 -0.43
C GLY A 441 -49.94 -6.72 -0.18
N PRO A 442 -50.94 -7.62 -0.08
CA PRO A 442 -50.71 -9.05 0.19
C PRO A 442 -49.81 -9.77 -0.83
N ASN A 443 -49.73 -9.25 -2.05
CA ASN A 443 -48.87 -9.78 -3.11
C ASN A 443 -47.42 -9.22 -3.08
N GLY A 444 -47.05 -8.47 -2.04
CA GLY A 444 -45.73 -7.84 -1.90
C GLY A 444 -45.50 -6.64 -2.83
N SER A 445 -46.49 -6.21 -3.61
CA SER A 445 -46.37 -5.08 -4.54
C SER A 445 -47.05 -3.81 -4.02
N ILE A 446 -46.69 -2.66 -4.60
CA ILE A 446 -47.37 -1.38 -4.34
C ILE A 446 -48.68 -1.22 -5.15
N GLY A 447 -49.11 -2.24 -5.90
CA GLY A 447 -50.26 -2.13 -6.79
C GLY A 447 -51.58 -1.79 -6.07
N LEU A 448 -51.79 -2.30 -4.86
CA LEU A 448 -52.95 -1.94 -4.04
C LEU A 448 -52.93 -0.46 -3.65
N PHE A 449 -51.74 0.08 -3.33
CA PHE A 449 -51.54 1.48 -3.00
C PHE A 449 -51.83 2.38 -4.20
N MET A 450 -51.33 2.02 -5.39
CA MET A 450 -51.59 2.76 -6.62
C MET A 450 -53.08 2.81 -6.96
N LYS A 451 -53.79 1.67 -6.83
CA LYS A 451 -55.25 1.61 -7.02
C LYS A 451 -56.01 2.49 -6.03
N TYR A 452 -55.58 2.50 -4.77
CA TYR A 452 -56.16 3.36 -3.75
C TYR A 452 -55.92 4.85 -4.04
N LEU A 453 -54.67 5.22 -4.40
CA LEU A 453 -54.31 6.58 -4.79
C LEU A 453 -55.12 7.04 -6.02
N SER A 454 -55.32 6.17 -7.01
CA SER A 454 -56.17 6.45 -8.18
C SER A 454 -57.62 6.70 -7.82
N ALA A 455 -58.20 5.86 -6.96
CA ALA A 455 -59.57 6.04 -6.50
C ALA A 455 -59.76 7.35 -5.71
N LEU A 456 -58.79 7.71 -4.87
CA LEU A 456 -58.81 8.99 -4.14
C LEU A 456 -58.70 10.19 -5.08
N GLN A 457 -57.78 10.16 -6.06
CA GLN A 457 -57.63 11.27 -7.01
C GLN A 457 -58.87 11.46 -7.88
N LYS A 458 -59.46 10.37 -8.40
CA LYS A 458 -60.72 10.42 -9.15
C LYS A 458 -61.84 11.03 -8.32
N GLN A 459 -61.95 10.63 -7.05
CA GLN A 459 -62.97 11.17 -6.15
C GLN A 459 -62.74 12.66 -5.86
N ALA A 460 -61.50 13.07 -5.61
CA ALA A 460 -61.16 14.47 -5.33
C ALA A 460 -61.45 15.40 -6.52
N SER A 461 -61.27 14.90 -7.76
CA SER A 461 -61.66 15.63 -8.98
C SER A 461 -63.17 15.83 -9.10
N VAL A 462 -63.98 14.92 -8.56
CA VAL A 462 -65.45 15.02 -8.57
C VAL A 462 -65.98 15.90 -7.44
N SER A 463 -65.32 15.94 -6.29
CA SER A 463 -65.77 16.67 -5.09
C SER A 463 -65.14 18.06 -4.91
N ASN A 464 -64.53 18.65 -5.95
CA ASN A 464 -63.79 19.92 -5.89
C ASN A 464 -62.76 20.00 -4.75
N GLY A 465 -62.16 18.87 -4.37
CA GLY A 465 -61.17 18.79 -3.29
C GLY A 465 -61.74 18.77 -1.86
N GLU A 466 -63.07 18.85 -1.66
CA GLU A 466 -63.67 18.58 -0.36
C GLU A 466 -63.73 17.07 -0.11
N SER A 467 -62.89 16.56 0.78
CA SER A 467 -62.90 15.15 1.20
C SER A 467 -63.02 15.05 2.72
N THR A 468 -64.18 14.65 3.23
CA THR A 468 -64.36 14.28 4.64
C THR A 468 -63.67 12.95 4.94
N LYS A 469 -63.27 12.75 6.20
CA LYS A 469 -62.69 11.50 6.72
C LYS A 469 -63.50 10.25 6.34
N ARG A 470 -64.83 10.36 6.26
CA ARG A 470 -65.73 9.26 5.85
C ARG A 470 -65.48 8.82 4.40
N TYR A 471 -65.24 9.75 3.47
CA TYR A 471 -65.00 9.41 2.07
C TYR A 471 -63.67 8.71 1.87
N ILE A 472 -62.60 9.20 2.52
CA ILE A 472 -61.27 8.57 2.45
C ILE A 472 -61.35 7.10 2.90
N LEU A 473 -62.01 6.84 4.03
CA LEU A 473 -62.20 5.48 4.54
C LEU A 473 -63.13 4.63 3.65
N HIS A 474 -64.21 5.21 3.12
CA HIS A 474 -65.13 4.50 2.23
C HIS A 474 -64.42 4.07 0.94
N THR A 475 -63.68 4.98 0.29
CA THR A 475 -62.89 4.69 -0.90
C THR A 475 -61.87 3.58 -0.64
N PHE A 476 -61.19 3.62 0.51
CA PHE A 476 -60.27 2.56 0.91
C PHE A 476 -60.97 1.20 0.98
N LYS A 477 -62.12 1.12 1.67
CA LYS A 477 -62.89 -0.13 1.80
C LYS A 477 -63.34 -0.69 0.46
N VAL A 478 -63.79 0.16 -0.47
CA VAL A 478 -64.16 -0.26 -1.83
C VAL A 478 -62.96 -0.86 -2.57
N VAL A 479 -61.78 -0.23 -2.48
CA VAL A 479 -60.57 -0.70 -3.15
C VAL A 479 -60.07 -2.02 -2.55
N VAL A 480 -60.01 -2.13 -1.22
CA VAL A 480 -59.54 -3.35 -0.55
C VAL A 480 -60.48 -4.53 -0.82
N ASN A 481 -61.79 -4.35 -0.69
CA ASN A 481 -62.77 -5.42 -0.98
C ASN A 481 -62.64 -5.96 -2.41
N LYS A 482 -62.28 -5.09 -3.37
CA LYS A 482 -62.12 -5.47 -4.77
C LYS A 482 -60.78 -6.14 -5.08
N TYR A 483 -59.68 -5.67 -4.48
CA TYR A 483 -58.33 -6.02 -4.92
C TYR A 483 -57.49 -6.78 -3.89
N ALA A 484 -57.95 -6.85 -2.64
CA ALA A 484 -57.31 -7.58 -1.56
C ALA A 484 -58.35 -8.12 -0.55
N PRO A 485 -59.36 -8.91 -1.01
CA PRO A 485 -60.45 -9.39 -0.17
C PRO A 485 -60.01 -10.34 0.96
N SER A 486 -58.78 -10.85 0.90
CA SER A 486 -58.21 -11.77 1.89
C SER A 486 -57.50 -11.06 3.06
N MET A 487 -57.48 -9.72 3.11
CA MET A 487 -56.86 -8.99 4.21
C MET A 487 -57.70 -9.10 5.49
N THR A 488 -57.05 -9.33 6.63
CA THR A 488 -57.72 -9.31 7.94
C THR A 488 -58.04 -7.87 8.34
N THR A 489 -59.05 -7.69 9.20
CA THR A 489 -59.43 -6.36 9.72
C THR A 489 -58.27 -5.59 10.35
N GLU A 490 -57.36 -6.30 11.03
CA GLU A 490 -56.14 -5.72 11.61
C GLU A 490 -55.17 -5.25 10.52
N ALA A 491 -54.88 -6.10 9.53
CA ALA A 491 -54.02 -5.77 8.40
C ALA A 491 -54.57 -4.60 7.58
N GLU A 492 -55.89 -4.52 7.39
CA GLU A 492 -56.55 -3.39 6.75
C GLU A 492 -56.33 -2.08 7.52
N GLY A 493 -56.46 -2.12 8.85
CA GLY A 493 -56.24 -0.97 9.72
C GLY A 493 -54.81 -0.44 9.62
N LEU A 494 -53.83 -1.33 9.74
CA LEU A 494 -52.40 -1.00 9.59
C LEU A 494 -52.11 -0.45 8.19
N TYR A 495 -52.52 -1.15 7.16
CA TYR A 495 -52.30 -0.74 5.77
C TYR A 495 -52.92 0.63 5.48
N PHE A 496 -54.13 0.90 5.97
CA PHE A 496 -54.80 2.20 5.79
C PHE A 496 -53.97 3.34 6.40
N GLN A 497 -53.53 3.19 7.66
CA GLN A 497 -52.70 4.20 8.33
C GLN A 497 -51.40 4.44 7.57
N SER A 498 -50.73 3.37 7.15
CA SER A 498 -49.52 3.41 6.35
C SER A 498 -49.74 4.06 4.98
N ALA A 499 -50.86 3.79 4.31
CA ALA A 499 -51.18 4.35 3.02
C ALA A 499 -51.44 5.86 3.11
N ILE A 500 -52.19 6.32 4.13
CA ILE A 500 -52.37 7.76 4.37
C ILE A 500 -51.04 8.45 4.66
N SER A 501 -50.18 7.82 5.46
CA SER A 501 -48.85 8.35 5.78
C SER A 501 -47.97 8.48 4.52
N ALA A 502 -47.99 7.48 3.65
CA ALA A 502 -47.31 7.51 2.35
C ALA A 502 -47.85 8.63 1.45
N ILE A 503 -49.18 8.78 1.35
CA ILE A 503 -49.82 9.85 0.55
C ILE A 503 -49.39 11.24 1.04
N LEU A 504 -49.29 11.46 2.35
CA LEU A 504 -48.82 12.73 2.91
C LEU A 504 -47.34 12.98 2.54
N GLN A 505 -46.50 11.96 2.56
CA GLN A 505 -45.10 12.07 2.14
C GLN A 505 -44.94 12.38 0.64
N LEU A 506 -45.86 11.90 -0.21
CA LEU A 506 -45.84 12.19 -1.64
C LEU A 506 -45.94 13.68 -1.96
N LYS A 507 -46.49 14.52 -1.08
CA LYS A 507 -46.56 15.98 -1.29
C LYS A 507 -45.18 16.64 -1.40
N ALA A 508 -44.20 16.12 -0.67
CA ALA A 508 -42.82 16.63 -0.66
C ALA A 508 -41.88 15.81 -1.57
N TYR A 509 -42.42 14.81 -2.27
CA TYR A 509 -41.64 13.90 -3.09
C TYR A 509 -41.31 14.57 -4.45
N PRO A 510 -40.03 14.62 -4.87
CA PRO A 510 -39.58 15.57 -5.89
C PRO A 510 -39.88 15.16 -7.35
N VAL A 511 -40.40 13.95 -7.58
CA VAL A 511 -40.70 13.44 -8.92
C VAL A 511 -42.08 12.77 -8.96
N PRO A 512 -42.81 12.79 -10.08
CA PRO A 512 -44.18 12.28 -10.15
C PRO A 512 -44.24 10.75 -10.31
N PHE A 513 -43.19 10.01 -9.98
CA PHE A 513 -43.13 8.56 -10.19
C PHE A 513 -42.22 7.84 -9.19
N VAL A 514 -42.44 6.54 -9.05
CA VAL A 514 -41.54 5.60 -8.35
C VAL A 514 -41.06 4.54 -9.32
N VAL A 515 -39.80 4.13 -9.16
CA VAL A 515 -39.21 3.02 -9.91
C VAL A 515 -38.92 1.88 -8.94
N THR A 516 -39.42 0.70 -9.24
CA THR A 516 -39.21 -0.53 -8.48
C THR A 516 -38.28 -1.46 -9.27
N LEU A 517 -37.43 -2.24 -8.58
CA LEU A 517 -36.59 -3.25 -9.24
C LEU A 517 -37.36 -4.57 -9.32
N THR A 518 -37.51 -5.12 -10.52
CA THR A 518 -38.22 -6.39 -10.76
C THR A 518 -37.29 -7.54 -11.10
N GLY A 519 -36.07 -7.25 -11.57
CA GLY A 519 -35.04 -8.25 -11.81
C GLY A 519 -33.74 -7.63 -12.32
N PHE A 520 -32.70 -8.44 -12.47
CA PHE A 520 -31.41 -7.98 -12.95
C PHE A 520 -30.61 -9.11 -13.61
N ASP A 521 -29.72 -8.76 -14.53
CA ASP A 521 -28.60 -9.60 -15.00
C ASP A 521 -27.30 -8.96 -14.48
N HIS A 522 -26.75 -9.59 -13.44
CA HIS A 522 -25.63 -9.04 -12.68
C HIS A 522 -24.30 -9.28 -13.40
N ARG A 523 -23.45 -8.25 -13.47
CA ARG A 523 -22.10 -8.33 -14.02
C ARG A 523 -21.11 -7.66 -13.10
N TRP A 524 -20.02 -8.36 -12.82
CA TRP A 524 -18.92 -7.77 -12.06
C TRP A 524 -17.98 -6.95 -12.96
N ALA A 525 -17.25 -6.05 -12.33
CA ALA A 525 -16.05 -5.47 -12.87
C ALA A 525 -14.91 -5.60 -11.85
N ALA A 526 -13.75 -6.04 -12.32
CA ALA A 526 -12.54 -6.10 -11.51
C ALA A 526 -11.75 -4.80 -11.66
N GLY A 527 -11.44 -4.15 -10.55
CA GLY A 527 -10.46 -3.10 -10.45
C GLY A 527 -9.07 -3.71 -10.36
N LEU A 528 -8.32 -3.60 -11.45
CA LEU A 528 -6.96 -4.11 -11.59
C LEU A 528 -5.96 -2.97 -11.37
N GLU A 529 -4.92 -3.24 -10.59
CA GLU A 529 -3.74 -2.37 -10.53
C GLU A 529 -2.64 -3.01 -11.37
N VAL A 530 -2.08 -2.27 -12.32
CA VAL A 530 -1.01 -2.74 -13.20
C VAL A 530 0.24 -1.93 -12.90
N THR A 531 1.33 -2.64 -12.59
CA THR A 531 2.61 -2.02 -12.26
C THR A 531 3.76 -2.59 -13.06
N LYS A 532 4.74 -1.74 -13.34
CA LYS A 532 6.03 -2.14 -13.91
C LYS A 532 7.13 -1.47 -13.10
N TRP A 533 7.99 -2.28 -12.50
CA TRP A 533 9.08 -1.84 -11.63
C TRP A 533 10.41 -2.42 -12.14
N PRO A 534 11.12 -1.71 -13.02
CA PRO A 534 12.31 -2.25 -13.68
C PRO A 534 13.47 -2.51 -12.71
N ALA A 535 13.56 -1.78 -11.59
CA ALA A 535 14.62 -1.97 -10.61
C ALA A 535 14.34 -3.04 -9.55
N THR A 536 13.25 -3.81 -9.63
CA THR A 536 12.93 -4.83 -8.62
C THR A 536 14.04 -5.86 -8.43
N VAL A 537 14.67 -6.33 -9.52
CA VAL A 537 15.80 -7.26 -9.44
C VAL A 537 17.02 -6.62 -8.77
N VAL A 538 17.29 -5.34 -9.05
CA VAL A 538 18.38 -4.58 -8.45
C VAL A 538 18.17 -4.42 -6.94
N ILE A 539 16.92 -4.21 -6.51
CA ILE A 539 16.55 -4.14 -5.09
C ILE A 539 16.85 -5.47 -4.39
N TYR A 540 16.47 -6.61 -4.97
CA TYR A 540 16.76 -7.92 -4.38
C TYR A 540 18.26 -8.18 -4.23
N TRP A 541 19.06 -7.82 -5.23
CA TRP A 541 20.52 -7.87 -5.10
C TRP A 541 21.04 -6.96 -4.00
N GLY A 542 20.51 -5.74 -3.90
CA GLY A 542 20.79 -4.82 -2.80
C GLY A 542 20.50 -5.44 -1.43
N CYS A 543 19.34 -6.10 -1.26
CA CYS A 543 18.98 -6.80 -0.04
C CYS A 543 19.96 -7.94 0.29
N ALA A 544 20.33 -8.76 -0.69
CA ALA A 544 21.31 -9.84 -0.47
C ALA A 544 22.69 -9.29 -0.04
N VAL A 545 23.16 -8.22 -0.70
CA VAL A 545 24.41 -7.54 -0.36
C VAL A 545 24.34 -6.91 1.03
N LEU A 546 23.20 -6.33 1.42
CA LEU A 546 22.98 -5.78 2.75
C LEU A 546 23.10 -6.86 3.83
N VAL A 547 22.38 -7.99 3.65
CA VAL A 547 22.41 -9.13 4.57
C VAL A 547 23.83 -9.68 4.72
N LEU A 548 24.53 -9.89 3.61
CA LEU A 548 25.93 -10.33 3.62
C LEU A 548 26.84 -9.33 4.34
N GLY A 549 26.66 -8.03 4.07
CA GLY A 549 27.44 -6.97 4.70
C GLY A 549 27.25 -6.91 6.22
N ILE A 550 25.99 -7.00 6.68
CA ILE A 550 25.65 -7.07 8.11
C ILE A 550 26.27 -8.34 8.71
N PHE A 551 26.13 -9.49 8.06
CA PHE A 551 26.69 -10.76 8.53
C PHE A 551 28.21 -10.66 8.76
N ILE A 552 28.96 -10.14 7.79
CA ILE A 552 30.42 -9.95 7.91
C ILE A 552 30.75 -8.99 9.07
N LEU A 553 29.98 -7.92 9.24
CA LEU A 553 30.22 -6.92 10.28
C LEU A 553 30.01 -7.48 11.70
N PHE A 554 29.05 -8.39 11.88
CA PHE A 554 28.72 -8.99 13.18
C PHE A 554 29.53 -10.25 13.48
N TYR A 555 29.72 -11.14 12.52
CA TYR A 555 30.30 -12.48 12.77
C TYR A 555 31.79 -12.61 12.46
N LEU A 556 32.39 -11.62 11.80
CA LEU A 556 33.84 -11.61 11.54
C LEU A 556 34.50 -10.40 12.22
N PRO A 557 34.42 -10.24 13.55
CA PRO A 557 35.05 -9.11 14.24
C PRO A 557 36.57 -9.15 14.06
N GLN A 558 37.17 -7.97 14.00
CA GLN A 558 38.62 -7.87 13.93
C GLN A 558 39.23 -8.11 15.31
N ARG A 559 40.06 -9.14 15.43
CA ARG A 559 40.78 -9.50 16.67
C ARG A 559 42.27 -9.34 16.44
N ARG A 560 42.98 -8.76 17.40
CA ARG A 560 44.43 -8.61 17.40
C ARG A 560 44.99 -9.19 18.69
N MET A 561 46.05 -9.97 18.57
CA MET A 561 46.84 -10.48 19.68
C MET A 561 48.31 -10.19 19.42
N SER A 562 49.04 -9.87 20.46
CA SER A 562 50.49 -9.75 20.42
C SER A 562 51.09 -10.35 21.68
N VAL A 563 52.26 -10.96 21.54
CA VAL A 563 53.03 -11.51 22.65
C VAL A 563 54.46 -11.03 22.49
N ALA A 564 54.97 -10.27 23.46
CA ALA A 564 56.36 -9.88 23.53
C ALA A 564 57.09 -10.83 24.47
N LEU A 565 58.23 -11.35 24.01
CA LEU A 565 59.11 -12.26 24.73
C LEU A 565 60.42 -11.53 24.95
N ARG A 566 60.78 -11.28 26.22
CA ARG A 566 62.03 -10.59 26.58
C ARG A 566 62.92 -11.51 27.40
N THR A 567 64.22 -11.42 27.18
CA THR A 567 65.20 -12.23 27.93
C THR A 567 65.30 -11.72 29.37
N LEU A 568 65.20 -12.62 30.34
CA LEU A 568 65.50 -12.38 31.75
C LEU A 568 66.74 -13.19 32.17
N THR A 569 67.30 -12.90 33.34
CA THR A 569 68.46 -13.63 33.90
C THR A 569 68.18 -15.12 34.08
N ASP A 570 66.95 -15.46 34.49
CA ASP A 570 66.56 -16.84 34.84
C ASP A 570 65.47 -17.41 33.91
N GLY A 571 65.24 -16.81 32.73
CA GLY A 571 64.22 -17.29 31.79
C GLY A 571 63.75 -16.24 30.78
N THR A 572 62.47 -16.29 30.42
CA THR A 572 61.80 -15.40 29.47
C THR A 572 60.59 -14.72 30.10
N GLU A 573 60.53 -13.40 30.03
CA GLU A 573 59.32 -12.60 30.31
C GLU A 573 58.36 -12.74 29.12
N VAL A 574 57.11 -13.14 29.37
CA VAL A 574 56.07 -13.31 28.35
C VAL A 574 54.94 -12.30 28.60
N ILE A 575 54.94 -11.20 27.84
CA ILE A 575 53.91 -10.17 27.92
C ILE A 575 52.89 -10.42 26.82
N ILE A 576 51.62 -10.63 27.19
CA ILE A 576 50.54 -10.96 26.26
C ILE A 576 49.56 -9.79 26.22
N GLY A 577 49.22 -9.33 25.02
CA GLY A 577 48.22 -8.29 24.79
C GLY A 577 47.17 -8.72 23.77
N GLY A 578 45.94 -8.27 23.94
CA GLY A 578 44.81 -8.60 23.08
C GLY A 578 43.77 -7.49 23.00
N ALA A 579 43.19 -7.30 21.82
CA ALA A 579 42.06 -6.40 21.62
C ALA A 579 41.14 -6.89 20.49
N SER A 580 39.85 -6.60 20.63
CA SER A 580 38.84 -6.83 19.59
C SER A 580 38.13 -5.52 19.24
N SER A 581 37.79 -5.34 17.96
CA SER A 581 37.00 -4.20 17.50
C SER A 581 35.53 -4.27 17.91
N ARG A 582 35.05 -5.45 18.33
CA ARG A 582 33.65 -5.70 18.68
C ARG A 582 33.54 -6.84 19.70
N ASN A 583 32.49 -6.80 20.52
CA ASN A 583 32.23 -7.76 21.59
C ASN A 583 33.42 -7.98 22.55
N PRO A 584 33.85 -6.93 23.29
CA PRO A 584 35.02 -7.00 24.15
C PRO A 584 34.90 -8.08 25.23
N TYR A 585 33.69 -8.30 25.77
CA TYR A 585 33.45 -9.29 26.81
C TYR A 585 33.72 -10.74 26.36
N GLU A 586 33.19 -11.15 25.20
CA GLU A 586 33.51 -12.48 24.65
C GLU A 586 34.99 -12.62 24.32
N PHE A 587 35.61 -11.56 23.82
CA PHE A 587 37.02 -11.57 23.51
C PHE A 587 37.88 -11.68 24.79
N THR A 588 37.47 -11.09 25.91
CA THR A 588 38.16 -11.27 27.20
C THR A 588 38.15 -12.72 27.64
N LYS A 589 37.03 -13.44 27.51
CA LYS A 589 36.98 -14.90 27.78
C LYS A 589 37.88 -15.70 26.83
N GLU A 590 37.90 -15.36 25.54
CA GLU A 590 38.80 -15.98 24.57
C GLU A 590 40.27 -15.72 24.92
N PHE A 591 40.59 -14.50 25.35
CA PHE A 591 41.92 -14.06 25.77
C PHE A 591 42.38 -14.80 27.02
N GLU A 592 41.56 -14.87 28.06
CA GLU A 592 41.84 -15.65 29.27
C GLU A 592 42.08 -17.12 28.92
N GLY A 593 41.20 -17.73 28.12
CA GLY A 593 41.41 -19.10 27.65
C GLY A 593 42.70 -19.27 26.84
N PHE A 594 43.13 -18.24 26.09
CA PHE A 594 44.42 -18.22 25.42
C PHE A 594 45.58 -18.23 26.41
N VAL A 595 45.55 -17.33 27.38
CA VAL A 595 46.54 -17.22 28.45
C VAL A 595 46.65 -18.54 29.22
N THR A 596 45.53 -19.14 29.63
CA THR A 596 45.53 -20.42 30.36
C THR A 596 46.20 -21.52 29.55
N ARG A 597 45.84 -21.70 28.27
CA ARG A 597 46.49 -22.73 27.43
C ARG A 597 47.96 -22.45 27.19
N LEU A 598 48.33 -21.19 26.99
CA LEU A 598 49.73 -20.82 26.77
C LEU A 598 50.55 -21.09 28.04
N LYS A 599 50.04 -20.74 29.22
CA LYS A 599 50.67 -21.04 30.51
C LYS A 599 50.89 -22.55 30.69
N SER A 600 49.85 -23.36 30.48
CA SER A 600 49.97 -24.83 30.57
C SER A 600 50.98 -25.39 29.56
N ALA A 601 51.00 -24.85 28.33
CA ALA A 601 51.91 -25.30 27.30
C ALA A 601 53.37 -24.98 27.66
N LEU A 602 53.65 -23.77 28.15
CA LEU A 602 54.98 -23.34 28.60
C LEU A 602 55.48 -24.18 29.78
N GLN A 603 54.62 -24.52 30.75
CA GLN A 603 54.96 -25.36 31.91
C GLN A 603 55.23 -26.82 31.51
N SER A 604 54.36 -27.42 30.69
CA SER A 604 54.49 -28.84 30.29
C SER A 604 55.75 -29.17 29.47
N GLN A 605 56.38 -28.16 28.88
CA GLN A 605 57.64 -28.30 28.14
C GLN A 605 58.85 -28.22 29.06
N ASP A 606 58.74 -27.51 30.17
CA ASP A 606 59.75 -27.45 31.22
C ASP A 606 59.88 -28.79 31.93
N ASP A 607 58.74 -29.37 32.35
CA ASP A 607 58.67 -30.70 33.01
C ASP A 607 59.23 -31.83 32.13
N ARG A 608 59.12 -31.71 30.80
CA ARG A 608 59.71 -32.68 29.86
C ARG A 608 61.21 -32.51 29.68
N LYS A 609 61.72 -31.29 29.91
CA LYS A 609 63.15 -31.00 29.82
C LYS A 609 63.86 -31.52 31.07
N GLU A 610 63.28 -31.28 32.24
CA GLU A 610 63.80 -31.83 33.51
C GLU A 610 63.80 -33.37 33.54
N ASN A 611 62.79 -34.04 32.96
CA ASN A 611 62.75 -35.51 32.91
C ASN A 611 63.65 -36.15 31.84
N ASN A 612 64.24 -35.38 30.93
CA ASN A 612 65.17 -35.89 29.90
C ASN A 612 66.64 -35.61 30.23
N ASP A 613 66.89 -34.62 31.11
CA ASP A 613 68.23 -34.21 31.56
C ASP A 613 68.60 -34.81 32.95
N GLY A 614 67.69 -35.58 33.57
CA GLY A 614 67.93 -36.40 34.76
C GLY A 614 67.93 -37.89 34.41
#